data_AF-A0A0W0N667-F1
#
_entry.id   AF-A0A0W0N667-F1
#
_cell.length_a   1.000
_cell.length_b   1.000
_cell.length_c   1.000
_cell.angle_alpha   90.00
_cell.angle_beta   90.00
_cell.angle_gamma   90.00
#
_symmetry.space_group_name_H-M   'P 1'
#
loop_
_entity.id
_entity.type
_entity.pdbx_description
1 polymer ?
#
loop_
_entity_poly.entity_id
_entity_poly.type
_entity_poly.pdbx_seq_one_letter_code
_entity_poly.pdbx_strand_id
1 'polypeptide(L)'
;MDLNLNALNTFFRFASSEAETIESGPPKAEYVWAPAPSTGETKLAPDLKKTLFEILGNEVDSPAAFDKLIEKLKVMPQKDLKAYLQRFESALSPERFKRLQDDLNLVRGGWTSDPRGIPGDGGSNSQNVDMSLYPAGEVISDKPLMKADSFYHYHPGGSEPGKKPENIYSGFSQGYEDNCVITSWIKAGMALFGQKDVFEAVKEVAQGYFVTMRDGFKLYLSKGELQLAARNSGYKGDDPVMLTDANFMFAVAAKRAQLVNSYDRVGQSYADGVKSLNDGASPWEGYELLGLKDHIKPGRDSNAKLKELETPGEIGVASAPGHNFLVVDGRQELFGTRGGKPDPTLVEQVYVLQLSKVEAPQSDTPERLK
;
A
#
# COMPACT_ATOMS: atom_id res chain seq x y z
N MET A 1 -19.87 41.28 -36.87
CA MET A 1 -19.81 42.53 -37.64
C MET A 1 -19.48 43.63 -36.65
N ASP A 2 -18.35 44.31 -36.59
CA ASP A 2 -17.04 44.29 -37.26
C ASP A 2 -16.12 45.01 -36.25
N LEU A 3 -15.01 44.40 -35.81
CA LEU A 3 -13.63 44.76 -36.18
C LEU A 3 -13.38 46.27 -36.37
N ASN A 4 -12.48 46.84 -35.55
CA ASN A 4 -11.41 47.64 -36.15
C ASN A 4 -10.08 47.51 -35.39
N LEU A 5 -9.03 47.35 -36.21
CA LEU A 5 -7.65 47.02 -35.91
C LEU A 5 -6.77 48.27 -36.01
N ASN A 6 -5.58 48.19 -35.42
CA ASN A 6 -4.33 48.83 -35.84
C ASN A 6 -4.20 50.36 -35.66
N ALA A 7 -3.04 50.95 -35.42
CA ALA A 7 -1.68 50.58 -35.03
C ALA A 7 -0.97 51.95 -34.81
N LEU A 8 0.13 52.11 -34.06
CA LEU A 8 1.51 52.06 -34.55
C LEU A 8 2.38 52.90 -33.56
N ASN A 9 3.56 52.37 -33.19
CA ASN A 9 4.89 53.02 -33.14
C ASN A 9 5.10 54.33 -32.31
N THR A 10 6.20 54.64 -31.63
CA THR A 10 7.58 54.11 -31.55
C THR A 10 8.41 55.03 -30.62
N PHE A 11 9.22 54.43 -29.73
CA PHE A 11 10.58 54.82 -29.25
C PHE A 11 10.90 56.02 -28.33
N PHE A 12 11.63 55.68 -27.23
CA PHE A 12 12.85 56.30 -26.62
C PHE A 12 12.73 57.65 -25.87
N ARG A 13 13.41 57.97 -24.76
CA ARG A 13 14.30 57.32 -23.75
C ARG A 13 14.67 58.41 -22.69
N PHE A 14 14.97 57.99 -21.44
CA PHE A 14 15.66 58.72 -20.31
C PHE A 14 14.95 59.94 -19.68
N ALA A 15 15.03 60.28 -18.39
CA ALA A 15 15.37 59.67 -17.10
C ALA A 15 15.18 60.75 -15.99
N SER A 16 15.26 60.35 -14.70
CA SER A 16 15.29 61.15 -13.46
C SER A 16 13.93 61.65 -12.94
N SER A 17 13.60 61.65 -11.65
CA SER A 17 14.24 61.18 -10.41
C SER A 17 13.21 61.26 -9.26
N GLU A 18 13.49 60.56 -8.15
CA GLU A 18 12.90 60.70 -6.80
C GLU A 18 11.46 60.15 -6.62
N ALA A 19 11.11 59.38 -5.58
CA ALA A 19 11.66 59.26 -4.23
C ALA A 19 11.36 57.87 -3.60
N GLU A 20 12.28 57.43 -2.71
CA GLU A 20 12.07 56.68 -1.44
C GLU A 20 11.32 55.32 -1.46
N THR A 21 11.69 54.27 -0.72
CA THR A 21 12.69 53.97 0.31
C THR A 21 12.87 52.45 0.39
N ILE A 22 13.97 52.06 1.03
CA ILE A 22 14.61 50.75 1.12
C ILE A 22 13.88 49.80 2.09
N GLU A 23 13.61 48.56 1.68
CA GLU A 23 14.03 47.36 2.44
C GLU A 23 13.96 46.08 1.58
N SER A 24 14.90 45.17 1.86
CA SER A 24 15.42 44.09 1.04
C SER A 24 14.42 43.07 0.47
N GLY A 25 14.34 42.96 -0.86
CA GLY A 25 13.83 41.79 -1.57
C GLY A 25 14.96 40.81 -1.94
N PRO A 26 14.71 39.49 -2.03
CA PRO A 26 15.74 38.53 -2.42
C PRO A 26 15.84 38.43 -3.96
N PRO A 27 17.05 38.39 -4.52
CA PRO A 27 17.37 37.33 -5.49
C PRO A 27 18.88 36.95 -5.47
N LYS A 28 19.39 35.86 -6.05
CA LYS A 28 18.95 34.54 -6.55
C LYS A 28 20.28 33.83 -6.85
N ALA A 29 20.36 32.51 -6.71
CA ALA A 29 21.30 31.73 -7.52
C ALA A 29 20.62 30.46 -8.01
N GLU A 30 20.61 30.35 -9.33
CA GLU A 30 20.11 29.29 -10.17
C GLU A 30 20.81 27.96 -9.87
N TYR A 31 20.10 26.83 -9.98
CA TYR A 31 20.75 25.58 -10.36
C TYR A 31 19.93 24.80 -11.40
N VAL A 32 20.68 24.45 -12.44
CA VAL A 32 20.35 23.78 -13.70
C VAL A 32 20.10 22.28 -13.46
N TRP A 33 19.27 21.64 -14.29
CA TRP A 33 19.03 20.20 -14.26
C TRP A 33 20.13 19.37 -14.97
N ALA A 34 20.67 18.40 -14.22
CA ALA A 34 21.23 17.05 -14.51
C ALA A 34 22.18 16.76 -15.70
N PRO A 35 23.14 15.83 -15.48
CA PRO A 35 23.12 14.55 -16.20
C PRO A 35 23.23 13.28 -15.31
N ALA A 36 23.20 12.11 -15.95
CA ALA A 36 22.59 10.82 -15.54
C ALA A 36 23.51 9.81 -14.76
N PRO A 37 23.03 8.60 -14.40
CA PRO A 37 23.20 7.97 -13.07
C PRO A 37 24.47 7.11 -12.93
N SER A 38 24.90 6.88 -11.68
CA SER A 38 25.81 5.79 -11.34
C SER A 38 25.38 5.09 -10.05
N THR A 39 25.23 3.77 -10.20
CA THR A 39 25.42 2.68 -9.22
C THR A 39 24.84 2.85 -7.81
N GLY A 40 23.70 2.19 -7.57
CA GLY A 40 23.58 1.26 -6.44
C GLY A 40 23.48 1.79 -5.01
N GLU A 41 23.26 3.08 -4.78
CA GLU A 41 23.01 3.60 -3.43
C GLU A 41 21.57 4.12 -3.30
N THR A 42 20.83 3.58 -2.32
CA THR A 42 19.50 4.03 -1.90
C THR A 42 19.57 5.45 -1.35
N LYS A 43 19.53 6.44 -2.26
CA LYS A 43 19.37 7.85 -1.89
C LYS A 43 17.96 8.06 -1.36
N LEU A 44 17.87 8.56 -0.13
CA LEU A 44 16.65 9.08 0.46
C LEU A 44 15.96 10.03 -0.53
N ALA A 45 14.64 9.91 -0.67
CA ALA A 45 13.86 10.84 -1.48
C ALA A 45 14.16 12.29 -1.01
N PRO A 46 14.39 13.25 -1.92
CA PRO A 46 14.78 14.62 -1.57
C PRO A 46 13.88 15.28 -0.52
N ASP A 47 12.58 15.01 -0.56
CA ASP A 47 11.59 15.56 0.37
C ASP A 47 11.66 14.95 1.78
N LEU A 48 12.02 13.66 1.87
CA LEU A 48 12.23 12.95 3.14
C LEU A 48 13.53 13.43 3.80
N LYS A 49 14.59 13.59 3.01
CA LYS A 49 15.87 14.16 3.49
C LYS A 49 15.68 15.60 3.98
N LYS A 50 14.92 16.43 3.26
CA LYS A 50 14.59 17.80 3.65
C LYS A 50 13.80 17.84 4.97
N THR A 51 12.80 16.99 5.12
CA THR A 51 12.00 16.90 6.35
C THR A 51 12.86 16.52 7.56
N LEU A 52 13.68 15.48 7.42
CA LEU A 52 14.56 15.05 8.50
C LEU A 52 15.59 16.14 8.84
N PHE A 53 16.06 16.90 7.85
CA PHE A 53 16.96 18.03 8.05
C PHE A 53 16.28 19.18 8.80
N GLU A 54 15.02 19.48 8.51
CA GLU A 54 14.25 20.50 9.24
C GLU A 54 14.02 20.16 10.73
N ILE A 55 14.04 18.86 11.07
CA ILE A 55 13.77 18.39 12.44
C ILE A 55 15.07 18.11 13.20
N LEU A 56 16.04 17.42 12.58
CA LEU A 56 17.28 16.96 13.19
C LEU A 56 18.51 17.79 12.77
N GLY A 57 18.38 18.70 11.81
CA GLY A 57 19.50 19.48 11.27
C GLY A 57 20.16 20.39 12.31
N ASN A 58 19.44 20.76 13.38
CA ASN A 58 19.97 21.54 14.49
C ASN A 58 20.92 20.74 15.40
N GLU A 59 20.98 19.40 15.25
CA GLU A 59 21.91 18.52 15.99
C GLU A 59 23.29 18.41 15.33
N VAL A 60 23.48 19.02 14.15
CA VAL A 60 24.66 18.79 13.31
C VAL A 60 25.14 20.08 12.66
N ASP A 61 26.44 20.32 12.72
CA ASP A 61 27.02 21.59 12.26
C ASP A 61 27.25 21.65 10.73
N SER A 62 26.91 20.59 9.99
CA SER A 62 27.07 20.56 8.53
C SER A 62 26.17 19.52 7.84
N PRO A 63 25.86 19.70 6.54
CA PRO A 63 25.14 18.70 5.75
C PRO A 63 25.84 17.33 5.70
N ALA A 64 27.17 17.29 5.72
CA ALA A 64 27.93 16.03 5.76
C ALA A 64 27.81 15.32 7.12
N ALA A 65 27.73 16.08 8.22
CA ALA A 65 27.45 15.54 9.54
C ALA A 65 26.00 15.03 9.66
N PHE A 66 25.05 15.72 9.00
CA PHE A 66 23.68 15.24 8.87
C PHE A 66 23.60 13.89 8.15
N ASP A 67 24.28 13.73 7.01
CA ASP A 67 24.28 12.46 6.28
C ASP A 67 24.87 11.32 7.13
N LYS A 68 25.94 11.59 7.90
CA LYS A 68 26.49 10.63 8.85
C LYS A 68 25.53 10.30 10.00
N LEU A 69 24.78 11.29 10.49
CA LEU A 69 23.75 11.08 11.51
C LEU A 69 22.65 10.16 10.96
N ILE A 70 22.20 10.40 9.74
CA ILE A 70 21.21 9.55 9.07
C ILE A 70 21.73 8.11 8.91
N GLU A 71 22.96 7.91 8.44
CA GLU A 71 23.56 6.56 8.36
C GLU A 71 23.70 5.89 9.72
N LYS A 72 24.01 6.66 10.77
CA LYS A 72 24.04 6.15 12.15
C LYS A 72 22.65 5.73 12.64
N LEU A 73 21.62 6.54 12.36
CA LEU A 73 20.23 6.25 12.74
C LEU A 73 19.67 5.06 11.96
N LYS A 74 20.10 4.83 10.71
CA LYS A 74 19.74 3.66 9.91
C LYS A 74 19.98 2.35 10.65
N VAL A 75 21.18 2.21 11.22
CA VAL A 75 21.69 0.97 11.83
C VAL A 75 21.56 0.92 13.36
N MET A 76 21.01 1.97 14.00
CA MET A 76 20.90 2.07 15.46
C MET A 76 19.92 1.03 16.02
N PRO A 77 20.24 0.27 17.09
CA PRO A 77 19.29 -0.67 17.70
C PRO A 77 17.97 0.02 18.11
N GLN A 78 16.82 -0.65 17.95
CA GLN A 78 15.49 -0.04 18.17
C GLN A 78 15.31 0.57 19.57
N LYS A 79 15.81 -0.11 20.61
CA LYS A 79 15.81 0.39 21.99
C LYS A 79 16.54 1.73 22.13
N ASP A 80 17.68 1.86 21.45
CA ASP A 80 18.52 3.06 21.50
C ASP A 80 17.95 4.17 20.64
N LEU A 81 17.33 3.83 19.50
CA LEU A 81 16.60 4.80 18.68
C LEU A 81 15.42 5.40 19.45
N LYS A 82 14.63 4.57 20.15
CA LYS A 82 13.52 5.07 20.97
C LYS A 82 14.01 6.04 22.05
N ALA A 83 15.09 5.68 22.74
CA ALA A 83 15.71 6.54 23.75
C ALA A 83 16.33 7.82 23.15
N TYR A 84 16.84 7.75 21.92
CA TYR A 84 17.32 8.91 21.17
C TYR A 84 16.17 9.86 20.82
N LEU A 85 15.05 9.32 20.30
CA LEU A 85 13.90 10.12 19.88
C LEU A 85 13.15 10.74 21.05
N GLN A 86 13.04 10.05 22.19
CA GLN A 86 12.39 10.59 23.40
C GLN A 86 12.94 11.95 23.87
N ARG A 87 14.16 12.32 23.47
CA ARG A 87 14.75 13.63 23.77
C ARG A 87 14.06 14.79 23.04
N PHE A 88 13.38 14.51 21.93
CA PHE A 88 12.67 15.49 21.12
C PHE A 88 11.17 15.56 21.44
N GLU A 89 10.66 14.66 22.27
CA GLU A 89 9.23 14.54 22.58
C GLU A 89 8.68 15.80 23.26
N SER A 90 9.46 16.47 24.11
CA SER A 90 9.09 17.74 24.76
C SER A 90 9.41 18.98 23.93
N ALA A 91 10.27 18.87 22.92
CA ALA A 91 10.72 19.98 22.08
C ALA A 91 9.90 20.11 20.78
N LEU A 92 9.21 19.05 20.38
CA LEU A 92 8.35 18.98 19.20
C LEU A 92 6.89 18.90 19.61
N SER A 93 5.98 19.38 18.76
CA SER A 93 4.56 19.07 18.94
C SER A 93 4.33 17.56 18.76
N PRO A 94 3.27 16.97 19.36
CA PRO A 94 2.96 15.54 19.21
C PRO A 94 2.92 15.08 17.74
N GLU A 95 2.40 15.92 16.85
CA GLU A 95 2.28 15.65 15.42
C GLU A 95 3.65 15.64 14.74
N ARG A 96 4.53 16.59 15.09
CA ARG A 96 5.90 16.66 14.56
C ARG A 96 6.77 15.51 15.10
N PHE A 97 6.56 15.12 16.35
CA PHE A 97 7.26 14.00 16.97
C PHE A 97 6.87 12.66 16.32
N LYS A 98 5.57 12.45 16.11
CA LYS A 98 5.06 11.29 15.39
C LYS A 98 5.59 11.24 13.95
N ARG A 99 5.60 12.36 13.23
CA ARG A 99 6.16 12.44 11.87
C ARG A 99 7.65 12.08 11.82
N LEU A 100 8.44 12.52 12.79
CA LEU A 100 9.85 12.15 12.91
C LEU A 100 10.05 10.64 13.08
N GLN A 101 9.21 9.98 13.88
CA GLN A 101 9.24 8.53 14.06
C GLN A 101 8.91 7.80 12.76
N ASP A 102 7.82 8.20 12.11
CA ASP A 102 7.33 7.62 10.85
C ASP A 102 8.41 7.75 9.75
N ASP A 103 8.99 8.93 9.58
CA ASP A 103 10.03 9.21 8.57
C ASP A 103 11.34 8.44 8.82
N LEU A 104 11.75 8.29 10.08
CA LEU A 104 12.95 7.50 10.42
C LEU A 104 12.74 6.00 10.23
N ASN A 105 11.54 5.48 10.50
CA ASN A 105 11.23 4.07 10.24
C ASN A 105 11.32 3.75 8.73
N LEU A 106 10.92 4.69 7.87
CA LEU A 106 11.09 4.59 6.41
C LEU A 106 12.57 4.61 6.00
N VAL A 107 13.40 5.45 6.63
CA VAL A 107 14.85 5.55 6.36
C VAL A 107 15.61 4.28 6.72
N ARG A 108 15.20 3.62 7.81
CA ARG A 108 15.81 2.40 8.34
C ARG A 108 15.50 1.14 7.52
N GLY A 109 14.66 1.27 6.49
CA GLY A 109 14.38 0.20 5.54
C GLY A 109 13.68 -0.99 6.18
N GLY A 110 12.62 -0.75 6.98
CA GLY A 110 11.70 -1.75 7.54
C GLY A 110 12.15 -3.19 7.34
N TRP A 111 12.80 -3.73 8.39
CA TRP A 111 13.43 -5.06 8.58
C TRP A 111 14.96 -5.15 8.50
N THR A 112 15.54 -5.20 9.71
CA THR A 112 16.75 -5.97 10.04
C THR A 112 16.35 -7.44 10.27
N SER A 113 17.21 -8.35 9.78
CA SER A 113 17.28 -9.82 9.91
C SER A 113 16.26 -10.72 9.17
N ASP A 114 16.85 -11.66 8.39
CA ASP A 114 16.32 -12.74 7.52
C ASP A 114 15.32 -12.37 6.38
N PRO A 115 15.73 -12.40 5.10
CA PRO A 115 14.84 -12.21 3.96
C PRO A 115 13.75 -13.29 3.80
N ARG A 116 13.73 -14.34 4.62
CA ARG A 116 12.69 -15.39 4.58
C ARG A 116 11.55 -15.17 5.56
N GLY A 117 11.67 -14.26 6.53
CA GLY A 117 10.59 -13.91 7.47
C GLY A 117 9.78 -15.11 7.96
N ILE A 118 10.47 -16.20 8.34
CA ILE A 118 9.85 -17.37 8.96
C ILE A 118 9.48 -16.97 10.39
N PRO A 119 8.28 -17.29 10.90
CA PRO A 119 7.89 -17.01 12.27
C PRO A 119 8.92 -17.58 13.27
N GLY A 120 9.57 -16.71 14.05
CA GLY A 120 10.47 -17.11 15.14
C GLY A 120 11.70 -16.22 15.43
N ASP A 121 12.00 -15.21 14.62
CA ASP A 121 13.28 -14.45 14.74
C ASP A 121 13.29 -13.30 15.77
N GLY A 122 12.15 -12.90 16.33
CA GLY A 122 12.14 -11.95 17.44
C GLY A 122 12.27 -10.47 17.07
N GLY A 123 11.94 -10.09 15.83
CA GLY A 123 11.65 -8.70 15.48
C GLY A 123 10.23 -8.26 15.91
N SER A 124 10.09 -7.71 17.11
CA SER A 124 8.94 -6.86 17.49
C SER A 124 9.04 -5.55 16.69
N ASN A 125 7.97 -5.00 16.09
CA ASN A 125 6.68 -4.74 16.70
C ASN A 125 5.62 -4.34 15.66
N SER A 126 4.57 -5.15 15.50
CA SER A 126 3.31 -4.80 14.79
C SER A 126 2.32 -5.97 14.70
N GLN A 127 2.28 -6.86 15.69
CA GLN A 127 1.24 -7.89 15.72
C GLN A 127 0.92 -8.12 17.19
N ASN A 128 -0.21 -7.58 17.67
CA ASN A 128 -0.86 -8.05 18.90
C ASN A 128 -1.44 -9.47 18.71
N VAL A 129 -0.80 -10.27 17.86
CA VAL A 129 -1.24 -11.59 17.43
C VAL A 129 -0.44 -12.61 18.21
N ASP A 130 -1.14 -13.41 18.99
CA ASP A 130 -0.54 -14.55 19.64
C ASP A 130 -0.21 -15.62 18.59
N MET A 131 1.05 -15.66 18.17
CA MET A 131 1.54 -16.61 17.16
C MET A 131 1.41 -18.07 17.60
N SER A 132 1.18 -18.36 18.89
CA SER A 132 0.87 -19.73 19.32
C SER A 132 -0.49 -20.22 18.80
N LEU A 133 -1.40 -19.30 18.47
CA LEU A 133 -2.68 -19.60 17.83
C LEU A 133 -2.56 -19.87 16.33
N TYR A 134 -1.44 -19.46 15.70
CA TYR A 134 -1.21 -19.57 14.27
C TYR A 134 0.10 -20.33 13.99
N PRO A 135 0.10 -21.67 14.10
CA PRO A 135 1.30 -22.46 13.85
C PRO A 135 1.79 -22.26 12.42
N ALA A 136 3.12 -22.31 12.24
CA ALA A 136 3.74 -22.13 10.94
C ALA A 136 3.13 -23.09 9.90
N GLY A 137 2.72 -22.52 8.77
CA GLY A 137 2.19 -23.30 7.65
C GLY A 137 3.29 -23.95 6.82
N GLU A 138 2.85 -24.75 5.85
CA GLU A 138 3.71 -25.34 4.83
C GLU A 138 4.27 -24.25 3.90
N VAL A 139 5.58 -24.30 3.66
CA VAL A 139 6.26 -23.45 2.68
C VAL A 139 6.02 -24.04 1.28
N ILE A 140 5.38 -23.27 0.41
CA ILE A 140 4.92 -23.73 -0.92
C ILE A 140 5.96 -23.48 -2.03
N SER A 141 7.00 -22.71 -1.74
CA SER A 141 7.98 -22.26 -2.71
C SER A 141 9.36 -22.11 -2.08
N ASP A 142 10.41 -22.48 -2.82
CA ASP A 142 11.82 -22.35 -2.45
C ASP A 142 12.44 -21.05 -2.99
N LYS A 143 11.67 -20.27 -3.76
CA LYS A 143 12.11 -18.99 -4.31
C LYS A 143 12.38 -17.98 -3.19
N PRO A 144 13.38 -17.08 -3.37
CA PRO A 144 13.65 -16.04 -2.40
C PRO A 144 12.48 -15.03 -2.36
N LEU A 145 12.13 -14.58 -1.15
CA LEU A 145 11.16 -13.51 -0.98
C LEU A 145 11.81 -12.15 -1.29
N MET A 146 11.02 -11.28 -1.89
CA MET A 146 11.37 -9.90 -2.26
C MET A 146 10.48 -8.93 -1.48
N LYS A 147 10.99 -7.72 -1.23
CA LYS A 147 10.17 -6.61 -0.69
C LYS A 147 9.34 -5.99 -1.80
N ALA A 148 8.11 -5.59 -1.51
CA ALA A 148 7.21 -5.02 -2.49
C ALA A 148 7.50 -3.56 -2.87
N ASP A 149 8.40 -2.85 -2.16
CA ASP A 149 8.59 -1.39 -2.24
C ASP A 149 8.92 -0.83 -3.63
N SER A 150 9.49 -1.66 -4.49
CA SER A 150 9.94 -1.33 -5.84
C SER A 150 8.99 -1.83 -6.94
N PHE A 151 7.92 -2.53 -6.56
CA PHE A 151 6.96 -3.17 -7.46
C PHE A 151 5.70 -2.31 -7.63
N TYR A 152 5.83 -1.20 -8.37
CA TYR A 152 4.74 -0.23 -8.60
C TYR A 152 4.54 0.14 -10.07
N HIS A 153 5.22 -0.54 -10.99
CA HIS A 153 5.03 -0.34 -12.43
C HIS A 153 3.88 -1.22 -12.94
N TYR A 154 2.66 -0.89 -12.53
CA TYR A 154 1.46 -1.65 -12.88
C TYR A 154 1.00 -1.36 -14.31
N HIS A 155 0.68 -2.43 -15.04
CA HIS A 155 0.07 -2.38 -16.36
C HIS A 155 -1.15 -3.30 -16.42
N PRO A 156 -2.34 -2.78 -16.81
CA PRO A 156 -3.56 -3.57 -16.89
C PRO A 156 -3.60 -4.53 -18.10
N GLY A 157 -2.72 -4.33 -19.10
CA GLY A 157 -2.62 -5.22 -20.26
C GLY A 157 -1.74 -6.45 -20.04
N GLY A 158 -1.90 -7.47 -20.90
CA GLY A 158 -0.99 -8.63 -20.97
C GLY A 158 -1.31 -9.79 -20.03
N SER A 159 -2.45 -9.78 -19.33
CA SER A 159 -2.95 -10.94 -18.60
C SER A 159 -4.06 -11.67 -19.37
N GLU A 160 -4.15 -12.97 -19.16
CA GLU A 160 -5.31 -13.78 -19.53
C GLU A 160 -6.45 -13.47 -18.56
N PRO A 161 -7.59 -12.92 -19.02
CA PRO A 161 -8.73 -12.64 -18.14
C PRO A 161 -9.18 -13.89 -17.39
N GLY A 162 -9.40 -13.76 -16.09
CA GLY A 162 -9.80 -14.85 -15.22
C GLY A 162 -8.66 -15.72 -14.69
N LYS A 163 -7.40 -15.50 -15.13
CA LYS A 163 -6.26 -16.33 -14.74
C LYS A 163 -6.02 -16.22 -13.23
N LYS A 164 -6.15 -17.35 -12.55
CA LYS A 164 -5.88 -17.45 -11.10
C LYS A 164 -4.38 -17.40 -10.83
N PRO A 165 -3.96 -16.89 -9.66
CA PRO A 165 -2.57 -17.00 -9.23
C PRO A 165 -2.16 -18.47 -9.14
N GLU A 166 -0.96 -18.80 -9.65
CA GLU A 166 -0.39 -20.16 -9.51
C GLU A 166 -0.03 -20.46 -8.06
N ASN A 167 0.34 -19.42 -7.29
CA ASN A 167 0.69 -19.52 -5.88
C ASN A 167 0.11 -18.33 -5.09
N ILE A 168 -1.09 -18.50 -4.55
CA ILE A 168 -1.77 -17.49 -3.72
C ILE A 168 -1.15 -17.32 -2.32
N TYR A 169 -0.32 -18.28 -1.88
CA TYR A 169 0.27 -18.27 -0.55
C TYR A 169 1.51 -17.37 -0.49
N SER A 170 2.61 -17.74 -1.14
CA SER A 170 3.88 -16.98 -1.05
C SER A 170 4.13 -15.99 -2.19
N GLY A 171 3.27 -15.94 -3.23
CA GLY A 171 3.41 -14.99 -4.33
C GLY A 171 3.42 -13.54 -3.86
N PHE A 172 2.55 -13.20 -2.92
CA PHE A 172 2.72 -12.06 -2.01
C PHE A 172 2.08 -12.40 -0.65
N SER A 173 2.52 -11.76 0.42
CA SER A 173 1.92 -11.85 1.75
C SER A 173 2.16 -10.58 2.56
N GLN A 174 1.40 -10.45 3.65
CA GLN A 174 1.64 -9.44 4.67
C GLN A 174 3.08 -9.58 5.19
N GLY A 175 3.80 -8.46 5.23
CA GLY A 175 5.03 -8.36 5.97
C GLY A 175 4.72 -7.97 7.41
N TYR A 176 4.95 -6.71 7.74
CA TYR A 176 4.89 -6.23 9.11
C TYR A 176 3.82 -5.20 9.37
N GLU A 177 3.21 -4.63 8.36
CA GLU A 177 2.14 -3.69 8.64
C GLU A 177 0.94 -4.46 9.22
N ASP A 178 0.10 -3.84 10.05
CA ASP A 178 -1.14 -4.45 10.56
C ASP A 178 -2.23 -4.46 9.47
N ASN A 179 -1.88 -4.86 8.25
CA ASN A 179 -2.75 -4.83 7.08
C ASN A 179 -3.29 -6.21 6.68
N CYS A 180 -3.34 -7.16 7.62
CA CYS A 180 -3.87 -8.51 7.42
C CYS A 180 -5.27 -8.50 6.76
N VAL A 181 -6.11 -7.55 7.15
CA VAL A 181 -7.46 -7.39 6.62
C VAL A 181 -7.44 -7.13 5.12
N ILE A 182 -6.85 -6.02 4.67
CA ILE A 182 -6.85 -5.71 3.24
C ILE A 182 -6.07 -6.76 2.45
N THR A 183 -5.01 -7.35 3.03
CA THR A 183 -4.22 -8.43 2.41
C THR A 183 -5.08 -9.64 2.11
N SER A 184 -5.82 -10.15 3.11
CA SER A 184 -6.68 -11.31 2.95
C SER A 184 -7.78 -11.08 1.89
N TRP A 185 -8.33 -9.88 1.82
CA TRP A 185 -9.33 -9.51 0.81
C TRP A 185 -8.76 -9.33 -0.60
N ILE A 186 -7.54 -8.79 -0.74
CA ILE A 186 -6.82 -8.75 -2.03
C ILE A 186 -6.62 -10.19 -2.51
N LYS A 187 -6.13 -11.08 -1.64
CA LYS A 187 -5.94 -12.49 -1.98
C LYS A 187 -7.25 -13.18 -2.36
N ALA A 188 -8.33 -12.94 -1.61
CA ALA A 188 -9.64 -13.48 -1.91
C ALA A 188 -10.19 -13.00 -3.26
N GLY A 189 -10.01 -11.71 -3.58
CA GLY A 189 -10.35 -11.16 -4.89
C GLY A 189 -9.54 -11.82 -6.01
N MET A 190 -8.23 -11.95 -5.83
CA MET A 190 -7.34 -12.59 -6.82
C MET A 190 -7.72 -14.05 -7.07
N ALA A 191 -8.06 -14.78 -6.01
CA ALA A 191 -8.52 -16.17 -6.11
C ALA A 191 -9.90 -16.27 -6.77
N LEU A 192 -10.83 -15.36 -6.46
CA LEU A 192 -12.20 -15.43 -6.98
C LEU A 192 -12.32 -14.95 -8.43
N PHE A 193 -11.70 -13.83 -8.79
CA PHE A 193 -11.86 -13.23 -10.12
C PHE A 193 -10.69 -13.54 -11.03
N GLY A 194 -9.47 -13.53 -10.51
CA GLY A 194 -8.23 -13.65 -11.28
C GLY A 194 -7.20 -12.68 -10.72
N GLN A 195 -5.91 -12.98 -10.87
CA GLN A 195 -4.83 -12.22 -10.24
C GLN A 195 -4.89 -10.72 -10.53
N LYS A 196 -5.31 -10.32 -11.74
CA LYS A 196 -5.44 -8.91 -12.13
C LYS A 196 -6.88 -8.41 -12.20
N ASP A 197 -7.86 -9.31 -12.07
CA ASP A 197 -9.26 -9.04 -12.44
C ASP A 197 -10.14 -8.70 -11.23
N VAL A 198 -9.56 -8.23 -10.14
CA VAL A 198 -10.32 -7.88 -8.92
C VAL A 198 -11.27 -6.71 -9.16
N PHE A 199 -10.85 -5.73 -9.95
CA PHE A 199 -11.69 -4.59 -10.33
C PHE A 199 -12.44 -4.86 -11.64
N GLU A 200 -13.58 -4.21 -11.84
CA GLU A 200 -14.37 -4.35 -13.06
C GLU A 200 -13.61 -3.82 -14.29
N ALA A 201 -12.94 -2.67 -14.14
CA ALA A 201 -12.13 -2.10 -15.20
C ALA A 201 -10.99 -1.23 -14.65
N VAL A 202 -9.82 -1.33 -15.29
CA VAL A 202 -8.68 -0.46 -15.04
C VAL A 202 -8.19 0.11 -16.36
N LYS A 203 -8.20 1.44 -16.48
CA LYS A 203 -7.67 2.15 -17.66
C LYS A 203 -6.44 2.96 -17.26
N GLU A 204 -5.27 2.52 -17.71
CA GLU A 204 -4.05 3.32 -17.59
C GLU A 204 -4.11 4.56 -18.49
N VAL A 205 -3.66 5.69 -17.93
CA VAL A 205 -3.43 6.97 -18.62
C VAL A 205 -2.05 7.50 -18.27
N ALA A 206 -1.61 8.58 -18.93
CA ALA A 206 -0.25 9.09 -18.78
C ALA A 206 0.18 9.31 -17.31
N GLN A 207 -0.70 9.88 -16.48
CA GLN A 207 -0.40 10.26 -15.10
C GLN A 207 -0.92 9.28 -14.02
N GLY A 208 -1.61 8.20 -14.41
CA GLY A 208 -2.28 7.34 -13.44
C GLY A 208 -3.25 6.34 -14.06
N TYR A 209 -4.29 6.01 -13.31
CA TYR A 209 -5.24 4.95 -13.62
C TYR A 209 -6.64 5.41 -13.25
N PHE A 210 -7.59 5.23 -14.16
CA PHE A 210 -9.00 5.25 -13.82
C PHE A 210 -9.44 3.83 -13.47
N VAL A 211 -10.02 3.67 -12.28
CA VAL A 211 -10.45 2.37 -11.76
C VAL A 211 -11.96 2.41 -11.56
N THR A 212 -12.65 1.41 -12.10
CA THR A 212 -14.04 1.08 -11.79
C THR A 212 -14.05 -0.20 -10.98
N MET A 213 -14.59 -0.13 -9.78
CA MET A 213 -14.74 -1.26 -8.86
C MET A 213 -16.05 -2.00 -9.16
N ARG A 214 -16.14 -3.27 -8.73
CA ARG A 214 -17.30 -4.13 -9.03
C ARG A 214 -18.61 -3.67 -8.40
N ASP A 215 -18.54 -2.85 -7.35
CA ASP A 215 -19.69 -2.22 -6.74
C ASP A 215 -20.07 -0.86 -7.36
N GLY A 216 -19.48 -0.53 -8.52
CA GLY A 216 -19.72 0.69 -9.28
C GLY A 216 -18.94 1.92 -8.80
N PHE A 217 -18.15 1.82 -7.72
CA PHE A 217 -17.33 2.93 -7.25
C PHE A 217 -16.22 3.25 -8.26
N LYS A 218 -15.98 4.54 -8.52
CA LYS A 218 -14.98 5.00 -9.48
C LYS A 218 -13.99 5.94 -8.82
N LEU A 219 -12.70 5.74 -9.11
CA LEU A 219 -11.64 6.62 -8.62
C LEU A 219 -10.54 6.82 -9.65
N TYR A 220 -9.75 7.87 -9.43
CA TYR A 220 -8.49 8.09 -10.11
C TYR A 220 -7.35 7.84 -9.12
N LEU A 221 -6.39 7.02 -9.52
CA LEU A 221 -5.16 6.73 -8.78
C LEU A 221 -3.96 7.24 -9.59
N SER A 222 -3.17 8.15 -9.04
CA SER A 222 -1.96 8.64 -9.69
C SER A 222 -0.80 7.65 -9.58
N LYS A 223 0.19 7.75 -10.48
CA LYS A 223 1.43 6.96 -10.40
C LYS A 223 2.23 7.23 -9.12
N GLY A 224 2.17 8.46 -8.61
CA GLY A 224 2.82 8.84 -7.35
C GLY A 224 2.15 8.21 -6.12
N GLU A 225 0.81 8.15 -6.11
CA GLU A 225 0.06 7.45 -5.05
C GLU A 225 0.36 5.95 -5.05
N LEU A 226 0.39 5.30 -6.22
CA LEU A 226 0.79 3.89 -6.34
C LEU A 226 2.22 3.65 -5.81
N GLN A 227 3.16 4.53 -6.14
CA GLN A 227 4.53 4.45 -5.63
C GLN A 227 4.59 4.62 -4.10
N LEU A 228 3.80 5.55 -3.53
CA LEU A 228 3.72 5.73 -2.08
C LEU A 228 3.15 4.47 -1.42
N ALA A 229 2.06 3.93 -1.95
CA ALA A 229 1.43 2.71 -1.46
C ALA A 229 2.39 1.51 -1.49
N ALA A 230 3.11 1.28 -2.60
CA ALA A 230 4.07 0.17 -2.69
C ALA A 230 5.17 0.26 -1.62
N ARG A 231 5.68 1.48 -1.36
CA ARG A 231 6.69 1.71 -0.31
C ARG A 231 6.18 1.51 1.11
N ASN A 232 4.86 1.53 1.32
CA ASN A 232 4.24 1.50 2.64
C ASN A 232 3.31 0.30 2.85
N SER A 233 3.10 -0.57 1.85
CA SER A 233 2.30 -1.79 2.02
C SER A 233 3.00 -2.82 2.91
N GLY A 234 4.33 -2.74 3.00
CA GLY A 234 5.14 -3.71 3.72
C GLY A 234 5.03 -5.13 3.17
N TYR A 235 4.48 -5.32 1.97
CA TYR A 235 4.31 -6.65 1.37
C TYR A 235 5.66 -7.29 1.06
N LYS A 236 5.66 -8.63 1.11
CA LYS A 236 6.77 -9.48 0.69
C LYS A 236 6.25 -10.64 -0.16
N GLY A 237 7.07 -11.23 -1.01
CA GLY A 237 6.62 -12.35 -1.84
C GLY A 237 7.67 -12.87 -2.81
N ASP A 238 7.41 -14.03 -3.40
CA ASP A 238 8.30 -14.64 -4.39
C ASP A 238 7.88 -14.42 -5.86
N ASP A 239 6.75 -13.76 -6.09
CA ASP A 239 6.25 -13.42 -7.42
C ASP A 239 6.27 -11.91 -7.64
N PRO A 240 7.19 -11.40 -8.49
CA PRO A 240 7.32 -9.96 -8.72
C PRO A 240 6.09 -9.35 -9.43
N VAL A 241 5.39 -10.14 -10.25
CA VAL A 241 4.18 -9.68 -10.94
C VAL A 241 3.05 -9.60 -9.93
N MET A 242 2.88 -10.63 -9.08
CA MET A 242 1.85 -10.62 -8.04
C MET A 242 2.08 -9.53 -6.99
N LEU A 243 3.33 -9.23 -6.63
CA LEU A 243 3.66 -8.09 -5.76
C LEU A 243 3.24 -6.76 -6.40
N THR A 244 3.45 -6.60 -7.71
CA THR A 244 3.02 -5.40 -8.44
C THR A 244 1.50 -5.28 -8.45
N ASP A 245 0.78 -6.38 -8.69
CA ASP A 245 -0.67 -6.42 -8.70
C ASP A 245 -1.26 -6.16 -7.30
N ALA A 246 -0.67 -6.75 -6.26
CA ALA A 246 -1.10 -6.56 -4.88
C ALA A 246 -0.88 -5.11 -4.40
N ASN A 247 0.27 -4.51 -4.71
CA ASN A 247 0.51 -3.09 -4.41
C ASN A 247 -0.47 -2.18 -5.14
N PHE A 248 -0.85 -2.51 -6.38
CA PHE A 248 -1.88 -1.78 -7.10
C PHE A 248 -3.23 -1.83 -6.37
N MET A 249 -3.67 -3.02 -5.98
CA MET A 249 -4.93 -3.17 -5.26
C MET A 249 -4.92 -2.49 -3.88
N PHE A 250 -3.81 -2.57 -3.15
CA PHE A 250 -3.61 -1.85 -1.90
C PHE A 250 -3.67 -0.33 -2.11
N ALA A 251 -3.04 0.18 -3.18
CA ALA A 251 -3.06 1.60 -3.52
C ALA A 251 -4.47 2.12 -3.84
N VAL A 252 -5.25 1.33 -4.57
CA VAL A 252 -6.65 1.61 -4.89
C VAL A 252 -7.51 1.60 -3.62
N ALA A 253 -7.35 0.59 -2.75
CA ALA A 253 -8.05 0.52 -1.47
C ALA A 253 -7.73 1.73 -0.58
N ALA A 254 -6.46 2.15 -0.51
CA ALA A 254 -6.04 3.33 0.24
C ALA A 254 -6.67 4.60 -0.32
N LYS A 255 -6.83 4.68 -1.65
CA LYS A 255 -7.49 5.82 -2.31
C LYS A 255 -8.97 5.86 -1.95
N ARG A 256 -9.65 4.70 -1.96
CA ARG A 256 -11.05 4.63 -1.52
C ARG A 256 -11.19 4.97 -0.04
N ALA A 257 -10.30 4.49 0.82
CA ALA A 257 -10.28 4.83 2.24
C ALA A 257 -10.14 6.35 2.45
N GLN A 258 -9.20 6.98 1.73
CA GLN A 258 -9.05 8.44 1.73
C GLN A 258 -10.38 9.13 1.37
N LEU A 259 -11.01 8.72 0.28
CA LEU A 259 -12.21 9.38 -0.24
C LEU A 259 -13.42 9.16 0.69
N VAL A 260 -13.66 7.92 1.13
CA VAL A 260 -14.80 7.56 1.98
C VAL A 260 -14.69 8.24 3.35
N ASN A 261 -13.52 8.15 4.00
CA ASN A 261 -13.31 8.77 5.31
C ASN A 261 -13.29 10.30 5.26
N SER A 262 -13.00 10.88 4.09
CA SER A 262 -13.08 12.34 3.88
C SER A 262 -14.51 12.87 3.87
N TYR A 263 -15.53 12.04 3.60
CA TYR A 263 -16.93 12.47 3.67
C TYR A 263 -17.37 12.76 5.11
N ASP A 264 -16.85 12.00 6.07
CA ASP A 264 -17.16 12.16 7.50
C ASP A 264 -16.20 13.11 8.22
N ARG A 265 -15.03 13.38 7.63
CA ARG A 265 -13.98 14.25 8.17
C ARG A 265 -13.28 15.02 7.05
N VAL A 266 -13.63 16.29 6.87
CA VAL A 266 -12.99 17.17 5.87
C VAL A 266 -11.46 17.14 6.03
N GLY A 267 -10.71 16.72 4.99
CA GLY A 267 -9.27 16.94 4.89
C GLY A 267 -8.32 15.74 5.00
N GLN A 268 -8.76 14.48 4.77
CA GLN A 268 -7.83 13.35 4.83
C GLN A 268 -6.92 13.24 3.59
N SER A 269 -5.63 13.06 3.83
CA SER A 269 -4.62 12.87 2.79
C SER A 269 -4.58 11.41 2.30
N TYR A 270 -3.98 11.17 1.13
CA TYR A 270 -3.79 9.80 0.66
C TYR A 270 -2.90 8.96 1.61
N ALA A 271 -1.94 9.61 2.27
CA ALA A 271 -1.11 8.98 3.29
C ALA A 271 -1.93 8.52 4.50
N ASP A 272 -2.98 9.26 4.89
CA ASP A 272 -3.90 8.81 5.94
C ASP A 272 -4.70 7.58 5.49
N GLY A 273 -5.08 7.51 4.21
CA GLY A 273 -5.67 6.33 3.61
C GLY A 273 -4.75 5.10 3.71
N VAL A 274 -3.48 5.25 3.31
CA VAL A 274 -2.46 4.19 3.45
C VAL A 274 -2.29 3.77 4.91
N LYS A 275 -2.18 4.74 5.82
CA LYS A 275 -2.04 4.48 7.26
C LYS A 275 -3.22 3.70 7.80
N SER A 276 -4.45 4.06 7.40
CA SER A 276 -5.66 3.37 7.88
C SER A 276 -5.67 1.88 7.50
N LEU A 277 -5.13 1.52 6.34
CA LEU A 277 -5.00 0.11 5.95
C LEU A 277 -3.97 -0.65 6.79
N ASN A 278 -2.92 0.04 7.23
CA ASN A 278 -1.84 -0.51 8.04
C ASN A 278 -2.13 -0.49 9.56
N ASP A 279 -3.23 0.12 10.00
CA ASP A 279 -3.62 0.18 11.42
C ASP A 279 -4.66 -0.92 11.80
N GLY A 280 -4.85 -1.94 10.95
CA GLY A 280 -5.83 -3.00 11.23
C GLY A 280 -7.27 -2.63 10.89
N ALA A 281 -7.50 -1.98 9.73
CA ALA A 281 -8.83 -1.73 9.17
C ALA A 281 -9.75 -2.94 9.36
N SER A 282 -11.01 -2.73 9.69
CA SER A 282 -11.89 -3.82 10.13
C SER A 282 -12.23 -4.80 8.98
N PRO A 283 -12.49 -6.10 9.23
CA PRO A 283 -12.74 -7.09 8.18
C PRO A 283 -13.85 -6.70 7.20
N TRP A 284 -14.87 -6.01 7.67
CA TRP A 284 -15.95 -5.50 6.81
C TRP A 284 -15.52 -4.33 5.91
N GLU A 285 -14.53 -3.55 6.32
CA GLU A 285 -14.00 -2.45 5.52
C GLU A 285 -13.20 -3.00 4.33
N GLY A 286 -12.49 -4.13 4.47
CA GLY A 286 -11.64 -4.66 3.40
C GLY A 286 -12.38 -4.98 2.10
N TYR A 287 -13.51 -5.69 2.17
CA TYR A 287 -14.30 -5.98 0.97
C TYR A 287 -14.95 -4.71 0.40
N GLU A 288 -15.33 -3.73 1.23
CA GLU A 288 -15.88 -2.46 0.76
C GLU A 288 -14.82 -1.62 0.06
N LEU A 289 -13.62 -1.54 0.63
CA LEU A 289 -12.49 -0.80 0.06
C LEU A 289 -12.01 -1.38 -1.28
N LEU A 290 -12.29 -2.66 -1.55
CA LEU A 290 -12.06 -3.29 -2.86
C LEU A 290 -13.31 -3.31 -3.76
N GLY A 291 -14.46 -2.86 -3.26
CA GLY A 291 -15.73 -2.84 -4.00
C GLY A 291 -16.32 -4.22 -4.25
N LEU A 292 -16.23 -5.13 -3.28
CA LEU A 292 -16.64 -6.52 -3.35
C LEU A 292 -17.95 -6.83 -2.59
N LYS A 293 -18.66 -5.81 -2.10
CA LYS A 293 -19.86 -5.99 -1.25
C LYS A 293 -20.95 -6.87 -1.89
N ASP A 294 -21.13 -6.77 -3.20
CA ASP A 294 -22.14 -7.52 -3.96
C ASP A 294 -21.69 -8.97 -4.29
N HIS A 295 -20.47 -9.33 -3.88
CA HIS A 295 -19.85 -10.63 -4.07
C HIS A 295 -19.72 -11.44 -2.78
N ILE A 296 -20.35 -10.99 -1.70
CA ILE A 296 -20.38 -11.72 -0.44
C ILE A 296 -21.65 -12.58 -0.40
N LYS A 297 -21.50 -13.87 -0.09
CA LYS A 297 -22.66 -14.74 0.13
C LYS A 297 -23.46 -14.26 1.35
N PRO A 298 -24.80 -14.22 1.25
CA PRO A 298 -25.62 -13.86 2.40
C PRO A 298 -25.49 -14.90 3.52
N GLY A 299 -25.72 -14.46 4.75
CA GLY A 299 -25.62 -15.26 5.96
C GLY A 299 -24.71 -14.61 7.01
N ARG A 300 -25.01 -14.81 8.28
CA ARG A 300 -24.24 -14.27 9.41
C ARG A 300 -23.65 -15.35 10.33
N ASP A 301 -23.96 -16.62 10.07
CA ASP A 301 -23.46 -17.74 10.87
C ASP A 301 -22.05 -18.12 10.38
N SER A 302 -21.05 -17.69 11.14
CA SER A 302 -19.63 -17.97 10.87
C SER A 302 -19.32 -19.47 10.84
N ASN A 303 -19.99 -20.31 11.64
CA ASN A 303 -19.75 -21.75 11.67
C ASN A 303 -20.31 -22.43 10.41
N ALA A 304 -21.51 -22.03 9.98
CA ALA A 304 -22.08 -22.50 8.73
C ALA A 304 -21.21 -22.07 7.54
N LYS A 305 -20.72 -20.82 7.54
CA LYS A 305 -19.82 -20.27 6.51
C LYS A 305 -18.46 -20.96 6.50
N LEU A 306 -17.89 -21.28 7.66
CA LEU A 306 -16.64 -22.04 7.73
C LEU A 306 -16.80 -23.44 7.12
N LYS A 307 -17.95 -24.08 7.34
CA LYS A 307 -18.28 -25.36 6.70
C LYS A 307 -18.44 -25.24 5.18
N GLU A 308 -19.01 -24.14 4.68
CA GLU A 308 -19.06 -23.87 3.24
C GLU A 308 -17.64 -23.85 2.63
N LEU A 309 -16.66 -23.24 3.32
CA LEU A 309 -15.26 -23.16 2.88
C LEU A 309 -14.52 -24.50 2.85
N GLU A 310 -15.10 -25.57 3.40
CA GLU A 310 -14.57 -26.92 3.21
C GLU A 310 -14.89 -27.51 1.82
N THR A 311 -15.81 -26.88 1.08
CA THR A 311 -16.17 -27.30 -0.28
C THR A 311 -15.07 -26.86 -1.25
N PRO A 312 -14.55 -27.77 -2.11
CA PRO A 312 -13.52 -27.41 -3.09
C PRO A 312 -13.94 -26.22 -3.97
N GLY A 313 -13.03 -25.27 -4.14
CA GLY A 313 -13.28 -24.05 -4.93
C GLY A 313 -14.05 -22.94 -4.20
N GLU A 314 -14.54 -23.16 -2.98
CA GLU A 314 -15.04 -22.08 -2.15
C GLU A 314 -13.89 -21.25 -1.58
N ILE A 315 -14.08 -19.92 -1.61
CA ILE A 315 -13.07 -18.94 -1.20
C ILE A 315 -13.70 -18.03 -0.17
N GLY A 316 -12.93 -17.69 0.87
CA GLY A 316 -13.40 -16.85 1.94
C GLY A 316 -12.31 -16.06 2.64
N VAL A 317 -12.76 -15.15 3.48
CA VAL A 317 -11.90 -14.47 4.46
C VAL A 317 -12.44 -14.80 5.84
N ALA A 318 -11.55 -15.22 6.73
CA ALA A 318 -11.88 -15.47 8.12
C ALA A 318 -11.06 -14.56 9.03
N SER A 319 -11.70 -14.15 10.12
CA SER A 319 -11.10 -13.39 11.21
C SER A 319 -11.02 -14.29 12.43
N ALA A 320 -9.87 -14.24 13.11
CA ALA A 320 -9.63 -14.88 14.39
C ALA A 320 -8.78 -13.90 15.25
N PRO A 321 -8.50 -14.18 16.54
CA PRO A 321 -7.87 -13.22 17.43
C PRO A 321 -6.61 -12.58 16.84
N GLY A 322 -6.71 -11.28 16.56
CA GLY A 322 -5.63 -10.45 16.01
C GLY A 322 -5.29 -10.65 14.53
N HIS A 323 -5.92 -11.60 13.81
CA HIS A 323 -5.50 -11.93 12.45
C HIS A 323 -6.67 -12.14 11.49
N ASN A 324 -6.46 -11.76 10.23
CA ASN A 324 -7.37 -11.99 9.12
C ASN A 324 -6.62 -12.70 8.00
N PHE A 325 -7.23 -13.76 7.49
CA PHE A 325 -6.59 -14.63 6.52
C PHE A 325 -7.56 -15.09 5.44
N LEU A 326 -7.00 -15.30 4.25
CA LEU A 326 -7.68 -16.00 3.17
C LEU A 326 -7.90 -17.46 3.59
N VAL A 327 -9.06 -18.01 3.24
CA VAL A 327 -9.31 -19.44 3.21
C VAL A 327 -9.58 -19.84 1.75
N VAL A 328 -8.79 -20.77 1.24
CA VAL A 328 -8.93 -21.33 -0.11
C VAL A 328 -8.68 -22.83 -0.05
N ASP A 329 -9.54 -23.61 -0.71
CA ASP A 329 -9.53 -25.08 -0.65
C ASP A 329 -9.50 -25.62 0.79
N GLY A 330 -10.25 -24.97 1.68
CA GLY A 330 -10.33 -25.31 3.10
C GLY A 330 -9.03 -25.07 3.90
N ARG A 331 -8.04 -24.37 3.35
CA ARG A 331 -6.77 -24.05 4.02
C ARG A 331 -6.64 -22.56 4.26
N GLN A 332 -6.14 -22.20 5.44
CA GLN A 332 -5.84 -20.80 5.77
C GLN A 332 -4.48 -20.37 5.20
N GLU A 333 -4.40 -19.14 4.71
CA GLU A 333 -3.15 -18.49 4.32
C GLU A 333 -2.54 -17.78 5.54
N LEU A 334 -1.32 -18.15 5.93
CA LEU A 334 -0.65 -17.61 7.11
C LEU A 334 0.67 -16.97 6.73
N PHE A 335 0.68 -15.64 6.58
CA PHE A 335 1.90 -14.84 6.40
C PHE A 335 2.82 -15.31 5.25
N GLY A 336 2.25 -15.89 4.19
CA GLY A 336 2.98 -16.46 3.05
C GLY A 336 3.05 -17.98 3.01
N THR A 337 2.49 -18.67 4.01
CA THR A 337 2.51 -20.14 4.12
C THR A 337 1.11 -20.72 4.02
N ARG A 338 1.01 -22.00 3.64
CA ARG A 338 -0.25 -22.74 3.61
C ARG A 338 -0.49 -23.41 4.95
N GLY A 339 -1.42 -22.86 5.73
CA GLY A 339 -1.82 -23.40 7.01
C GLY A 339 -2.71 -24.65 6.91
N GLY A 340 -3.14 -25.12 8.07
CA GLY A 340 -4.16 -26.16 8.21
C GLY A 340 -5.57 -25.66 7.87
N LYS A 341 -6.58 -26.41 8.31
CA LYS A 341 -7.95 -25.91 8.34
C LYS A 341 -8.08 -24.83 9.43
N PRO A 342 -8.93 -23.79 9.24
CA PRO A 342 -9.23 -22.86 10.31
C PRO A 342 -9.84 -23.59 11.51
N ASP A 343 -9.43 -23.22 12.73
CA ASP A 343 -10.00 -23.79 13.94
C ASP A 343 -11.39 -23.18 14.19
N PRO A 344 -12.48 -23.99 14.17
CA PRO A 344 -13.83 -23.50 14.38
C PRO A 344 -14.05 -22.88 15.77
N THR A 345 -13.16 -23.14 16.73
CA THR A 345 -13.23 -22.56 18.08
C THR A 345 -12.55 -21.19 18.19
N LEU A 346 -11.73 -20.83 17.21
CA LEU A 346 -11.00 -19.55 17.17
C LEU A 346 -11.62 -18.54 16.20
N VAL A 347 -12.32 -18.98 15.15
CA VAL A 347 -12.91 -18.05 14.18
C VAL A 347 -14.01 -17.19 14.81
N GLU A 348 -13.90 -15.89 14.59
CA GLU A 348 -14.85 -14.89 15.06
C GLU A 348 -15.84 -14.53 13.95
N GLN A 349 -15.33 -14.33 12.74
CA GLN A 349 -16.11 -13.93 11.57
C GLN A 349 -15.64 -14.67 10.33
N VAL A 350 -16.58 -15.08 9.49
CA VAL A 350 -16.27 -15.78 8.23
C VAL A 350 -17.15 -15.25 7.11
N TYR A 351 -16.50 -14.83 6.03
CA TYR A 351 -17.13 -14.42 4.79
C TYR A 351 -16.80 -15.41 3.68
N VAL A 352 -17.81 -15.79 2.91
CA VAL A 352 -17.63 -16.62 1.71
C VAL A 352 -17.95 -15.76 0.51
N LEU A 353 -17.04 -15.72 -0.46
CA LEU A 353 -17.22 -14.95 -1.67
C LEU A 353 -17.98 -15.77 -2.72
N GLN A 354 -18.62 -15.08 -3.65
CA GLN A 354 -19.29 -15.66 -4.80
C GLN A 354 -19.12 -14.73 -6.01
N LEU A 355 -19.08 -15.32 -7.21
CA LEU A 355 -19.37 -14.55 -8.41
C LEU A 355 -20.82 -14.07 -8.33
N SER A 356 -21.09 -12.83 -8.73
CA SER A 356 -22.47 -12.35 -8.76
C SER A 356 -23.27 -13.21 -9.76
N LYS A 357 -24.60 -13.29 -9.60
CA LYS A 357 -25.46 -14.10 -10.50
C LYS A 357 -25.31 -13.77 -11.99
N VAL A 358 -24.72 -12.62 -12.34
CA VAL A 358 -24.51 -12.16 -13.71
C VAL A 358 -23.14 -12.57 -14.26
N GLU A 359 -22.16 -12.89 -13.40
CA GLU A 359 -20.77 -13.16 -13.77
C GLU A 359 -20.38 -14.64 -13.76
N ALA A 360 -21.34 -15.55 -13.53
CA ALA A 360 -21.08 -16.97 -13.74
C ALA A 360 -20.67 -17.18 -15.20
N PRO A 361 -19.55 -17.87 -15.50
CA PRO A 361 -19.17 -18.16 -16.87
C PRO A 361 -20.35 -18.87 -17.53
N GLN A 362 -20.84 -18.31 -18.64
CA GLN A 362 -21.81 -19.00 -19.47
C GLN A 362 -21.20 -20.37 -19.80
N SER A 363 -21.79 -21.42 -19.24
CA SER A 363 -21.40 -22.77 -19.58
C SER A 363 -21.65 -22.94 -21.07
N ASP A 364 -20.59 -22.97 -21.87
CA ASP A 364 -20.61 -23.46 -23.24
C ASP A 364 -21.10 -24.90 -23.22
N THR A 365 -22.42 -25.03 -23.21
CA THR A 365 -23.09 -26.30 -23.43
C THR A 365 -23.09 -26.46 -24.94
N PRO A 366 -22.44 -27.49 -25.51
CA PRO A 366 -22.54 -27.73 -26.94
C PRO A 366 -24.00 -28.08 -27.21
N GLU A 367 -24.70 -27.18 -27.89
CA GLU A 367 -26.00 -27.43 -28.44
C GLU A 367 -25.86 -28.64 -29.37
N ARG A 368 -26.25 -29.81 -28.88
CA ARG A 368 -26.34 -31.02 -29.69
C ARG A 368 -27.39 -30.76 -30.75
N LEU A 369 -26.92 -30.54 -31.98
CA LEU A 369 -27.67 -30.82 -33.19
C LEU A 369 -28.35 -32.18 -33.06
N LYS A 370 -29.67 -32.17 -32.97
CA LYS A 370 -30.57 -33.20 -33.51
C LYS A 370 -31.83 -32.55 -34.04
#